data_AF-A0A916I2Q7-F1
#
_entry.id   AF-A0A916I2Q7-F1
#
_cell.length_a   1.000
_cell.length_b   1.000
_cell.length_c   1.000
_cell.angle_alpha   90.00
_cell.angle_beta   90.00
_cell.angle_gamma   90.00
#
_symmetry.space_group_name_H-M   'P 1'
#
loop_
_entity.id
_entity.type
_entity.pdbx_description
1 polymer ?
#
loop_
_entity_poly.entity_id
_entity_poly.type
_entity_poly.pdbx_seq_one_letter_code
_entity_poly.pdbx_strand_id
1 'polypeptide(L)' 'MTNRRLVEYHIERLKNKNPEVRKKSIEELRLLNDPAALPALEQVFRTDPEEEVRVAAQAAGREIYFNNRSKP' A
#
# COMPACT_ATOMS: atom_id res chain seq x y z
N MET A 1 8.00 -8.03 -15.63
CA MET A 1 8.95 -8.23 -14.51
C MET A 1 9.29 -6.95 -13.75
N THR A 2 9.03 -5.76 -14.30
CA THR A 2 9.43 -4.45 -13.73
C THR A 2 8.57 -4.01 -12.53
N ASN A 3 7.26 -4.27 -12.52
CA ASN A 3 6.37 -3.80 -11.45
C ASN A 3 6.58 -4.50 -10.09
N ARG A 4 6.98 -5.78 -10.07
CA ARG A 4 7.12 -6.52 -8.81
C ARG A 4 8.24 -5.96 -7.91
N ARG A 5 9.37 -5.57 -8.49
CA ARG A 5 10.47 -4.91 -7.75
C ARG A 5 10.06 -3.54 -7.21
N LEU A 6 9.23 -2.80 -7.95
CA LEU A 6 8.70 -1.52 -7.49
C LEU A 6 7.74 -1.70 -6.31
N VAL A 7 6.86 -2.71 -6.37
CA VAL A 7 5.97 -3.07 -5.25
C VAL A 7 6.79 -3.42 -4.01
N GLU A 8 7.79 -4.29 -4.12
CA GLU A 8 8.68 -4.65 -3.01
C GLU A 8 9.41 -3.43 -2.43
N TYR A 9 9.93 -2.55 -3.29
CA TYR A 9 10.58 -1.31 -2.87
C TYR A 9 9.66 -0.42 -2.03
N HIS A 10 8.40 -0.23 -2.45
CA HIS A 10 7.45 0.57 -1.69
C HIS A 10 6.94 -0.11 -0.43
N ILE A 11 6.81 -1.45 -0.42
CA ILE A 11 6.51 -2.23 0.78
C ILE A 11 7.57 -2.00 1.87
N GLU A 12 8.85 -2.03 1.52
CA GLU A 12 9.91 -1.78 2.50
C GLU A 12 9.85 -0.37 3.09
N ARG A 13 9.44 0.63 2.29
CA ARG A 13 9.29 2.02 2.75
C ARG A 13 8.11 2.24 3.70
N LEU A 14 7.17 1.28 3.81
CA LEU A 14 6.12 1.31 4.83
C LEU A 14 6.69 1.19 6.26
N LYS A 15 7.95 0.77 6.42
CA LYS A 15 8.63 0.70 7.73
C LYS A 15 9.36 2.00 8.10
N ASN A 16 9.29 3.04 7.26
CA ASN A 16 10.02 4.27 7.49
C ASN A 16 9.50 5.03 8.73
N LYS A 17 10.41 5.61 9.50
CA LYS A 17 10.08 6.38 10.71
C LYS A 17 9.21 7.61 10.41
N ASN A 18 9.40 8.23 9.25
CA ASN A 18 8.63 9.40 8.84
C ASN A 18 7.26 8.99 8.25
N PRO A 19 6.13 9.42 8.85
CA PRO A 19 4.79 9.09 8.34
C PRO A 19 4.53 9.59 6.92
N GLU A 20 5.12 10.71 6.51
CA GLU A 20 4.98 11.22 5.14
C GLU A 20 5.62 10.27 4.11
N VAL A 21 6.72 9.60 4.47
CA VAL A 21 7.34 8.60 3.60
C VAL A 21 6.44 7.37 3.46
N ARG A 22 5.76 6.96 4.54
CA ARG A 22 4.80 5.86 4.51
C ARG A 22 3.59 6.21 3.66
N LYS A 23 2.98 7.39 3.85
CA LYS A 23 1.86 7.88 3.01
C LYS A 23 2.22 7.92 1.53
N LYS A 24 3.39 8.48 1.18
CA LYS A 24 3.88 8.47 -0.21
C LYS A 24 4.04 7.06 -0.74
N SER A 25 4.53 6.12 0.06
CA SER A 25 4.70 4.74 -0.39
C SER A 25 3.37 4.02 -0.58
N ILE A 26 2.38 4.30 0.27
CA ILE A 26 1.00 3.81 0.10
C ILE A 26 0.40 4.32 -1.21
N GLU A 27 0.59 5.60 -1.53
CA GLU A 27 0.09 6.19 -2.78
C GLU A 27 0.73 5.55 -4.02
N GLU A 28 2.04 5.32 -3.99
CA GLU A 28 2.73 4.62 -5.09
C GLU A 28 2.24 3.17 -5.24
N LEU A 29 2.02 2.45 -4.12
CA LEU A 29 1.43 1.10 -4.15
C LEU A 29 0.01 1.10 -4.75
N ARG A 30 -0.80 2.14 -4.43
CA ARG A 30 -2.13 2.34 -5.01
C ARG A 30 -2.06 2.51 -6.53
N LEU A 31 -1.15 3.36 -7.00
CA LEU A 31 -0.93 3.62 -8.43
C LEU A 31 -0.43 2.40 -9.20
N LEU A 32 0.47 1.61 -8.58
CA LEU A 32 0.96 0.36 -9.16
C LEU A 32 -0.16 -0.70 -9.28
N ASN A 33 -1.18 -0.62 -8.42
CA ASN A 33 -2.39 -1.43 -8.48
C ASN A 33 -2.14 -2.95 -8.52
N ASP A 34 -1.06 -3.41 -7.89
CA ASP A 34 -0.67 -4.82 -7.82
C ASP A 34 -1.22 -5.46 -6.52
N PRO A 35 -2.02 -6.54 -6.61
CA PRO A 35 -2.54 -7.26 -5.44
C PRO A 35 -1.48 -7.75 -4.44
N ALA A 36 -0.22 -7.90 -4.85
CA ALA A 36 0.87 -8.27 -3.96
C ALA A 36 1.10 -7.25 -2.82
N ALA A 37 0.62 -6.02 -2.95
CA ALA A 37 0.68 -4.99 -1.90
C ALA A 37 -0.34 -5.19 -0.77
N LEU A 38 -1.42 -5.96 -1.00
CA LEU A 38 -2.56 -6.04 -0.10
C LEU A 38 -2.21 -6.50 1.34
N PRO A 39 -1.39 -7.55 1.55
CA PRO A 39 -1.03 -7.97 2.92
C PRO A 39 -0.25 -6.89 3.68
N ALA A 40 0.63 -6.15 2.99
CA ALA A 40 1.40 -5.08 3.62
C ALA A 40 0.53 -3.87 3.98
N LEU A 41 -0.40 -3.48 3.09
CA LEU A 41 -1.36 -2.41 3.35
C LEU A 41 -2.32 -2.77 4.49
N GLU A 42 -2.76 -4.03 4.57
CA GLU A 42 -3.56 -4.51 5.70
C GLU A 42 -2.81 -4.39 7.04
N GLN A 43 -1.53 -4.78 7.07
CA GLN A 43 -0.71 -4.64 8.26
C GLN A 43 -0.61 -3.16 8.70
N VAL A 44 -0.33 -2.25 7.77
CA VAL A 44 -0.28 -0.81 8.06
C VAL A 44 -1.63 -0.30 8.59
N PHE A 45 -2.73 -0.67 7.94
CA PHE A 45 -4.08 -0.32 8.40
C PHE A 45 -4.33 -0.77 9.85
N ARG A 46 -3.87 -1.96 10.25
CA ARG A 46 -4.10 -2.51 11.59
C ARG A 46 -3.18 -1.90 12.66
N THR A 47 -1.95 -1.55 12.33
CA THR A 47 -0.91 -1.31 13.34
C THR A 47 -0.14 0.00 13.22
N ASP A 48 -0.33 0.80 12.17
CA ASP A 48 0.40 2.08 12.08
C ASP A 48 -0.03 3.02 13.22
N PRO A 49 0.91 3.66 13.93
CA PRO A 49 0.57 4.56 15.03
C PRO A 49 -0.22 5.79 14.56
N GLU A 50 0.02 6.27 13.34
CA GLU A 50 -0.60 7.48 12.82
C GLU A 50 -1.93 7.17 12.13
N GLU A 51 -3.01 7.82 12.56
CA GLU A 51 -4.35 7.58 12.03
C GLU A 51 -4.45 7.85 10.53
N GLU A 52 -3.88 8.96 10.05
CA GLU A 52 -3.88 9.31 8.63
C GLU A 52 -3.23 8.23 7.77
N VAL A 53 -2.18 7.57 8.28
CA VAL A 53 -1.48 6.50 7.56
C VAL A 53 -2.36 5.26 7.49
N ARG A 54 -3.08 4.91 8.58
CA ARG A 54 -4.05 3.81 8.58
C ARG A 54 -5.17 4.05 7.58
N VAL A 55 -5.73 5.26 7.55
CA VAL A 55 -6.81 5.64 6.61
C VAL A 55 -6.32 5.56 5.16
N ALA A 56 -5.13 6.07 4.87
CA ALA A 56 -4.52 5.97 3.54
C ALA A 56 -4.35 4.50 3.10
N ALA A 57 -3.83 3.65 3.99
CA ALA A 57 -3.63 2.23 3.71
C ALA A 57 -4.95 1.48 3.45
N GLN A 58 -6.00 1.79 4.21
CA GLN A 58 -7.33 1.23 4.00
C GLN A 58 -7.90 1.63 2.64
N ALA A 59 -7.82 2.91 2.28
CA ALA A 59 -8.33 3.43 1.01
C ALA A 59 -7.62 2.77 -0.18
N ALA A 60 -6.28 2.76 -0.16
CA ALA A 60 -5.47 2.13 -1.19
C ALA A 60 -5.76 0.62 -1.30
N GLY A 61 -5.81 -0.09 -0.18
CA GLY A 61 -6.09 -1.53 -0.16
C GLY A 61 -7.46 -1.88 -0.76
N ARG A 62 -8.50 -1.09 -0.47
CA ARG A 62 -9.83 -1.28 -1.07
C ARG A 62 -9.79 -1.08 -2.58
N GLU A 63 -9.16 -0.01 -3.05
CA GLU A 63 -9.06 0.29 -4.48
C GLU A 63 -8.34 -0.84 -5.23
N ILE A 64 -7.17 -1.26 -4.74
CA ILE A 64 -6.40 -2.37 -5.34
C ILE A 64 -7.23 -3.65 -5.40
N TYR A 65 -7.93 -3.96 -4.30
CA TYR A 65 -8.79 -5.14 -4.23
C TYR A 65 -9.90 -5.12 -5.29
N PHE A 66 -10.68 -4.04 -5.37
CA PHE A 66 -11.79 -3.96 -6.33
C PHE A 66 -11.32 -3.93 -7.79
N ASN A 67 -10.23 -3.23 -8.08
CA ASN A 67 -9.67 -3.14 -9.43
C ASN A 67 -9.16 -4.49 -9.95
N ASN A 68 -8.72 -5.38 -9.06
CA ASN A 68 -8.20 -6.69 -9.45
C ASN A 68 -9.22 -7.82 -9.31
N ARG A 69 -10.32 -7.60 -8.57
CA ARG A 69 -11.45 -8.55 -8.48
C ARG A 69 -12.42 -8.46 -9.67
N SER A 70 -12.38 -7.35 -10.41
CA SER A 70 -13.25 -7.05 -11.56
C SER A 70 -12.65 -7.46 -12.91
N LYS A 71 -11.45 -8.06 -12.91
CA LYS A 71 -10.81 -8.58 -14.13
C LYS A 71 -11.32 -10.02 -14.37
N PRO A 72 -11.88 -10.34 -15.55
CA PRO A 72 -12.34 -11.69 -15.87
C PRO A 72 -11.20 -12.70 -15.90
#